data_AF-A0A3N1CVV3-F1
#
_entry.id   AF-A0A3N1CVV3-F1
#
_cell.length_a   1.000
_cell.length_b   1.000
_cell.length_c   1.000
_cell.angle_alpha   90.00
_cell.angle_beta   90.00
_cell.angle_gamma   90.00
#
_symmetry.space_group_name_H-M   'P 1'
#
loop_
_entity.id
_entity.type
_entity.pdbx_description
1 polymer ?
#
loop_
_entity_poly.entity_id
_entity_poly.type
_entity_poly.pdbx_seq_one_letter_code
_entity_poly.pdbx_strand_id
1 'polypeptide(L)'
;MNAPVQHLTVPVPAPDPVAPARITTLDDLREHLQWAIELEHATLPPYLCALYSLDPERNPEAAQLVAGVFVEEMLHMALAANLLNAVGGRPELDTPRMLPRHPRRLPHGDPSLELSLLPFGPEALDLFLRLEQPAPFDAPAQADGYATIGQFYAAIEEGLRDLCAQLGEEAVFSGDPVRQVQNRHFRHTAGRIIAVTDLESALTALAEIVEQGEGLLRNEVWDGDRDVHHPERDEVAHYYRFHELKVGRRYRRGDTPASGPTGEAIGFDPDGVHRMRRDPRLDDHEPGDPIRDAQEEFNHTYSALLHLLEQAFNGSPRLLSVATGTMYGLQEQAEALMLMPDGDGMTSGPTFDYVPPEERGWSQTDRRRIAVLPDGPYLVYGKVPLRRKTKIVGPENKDALTWKTGERLETEETYALCRCGRSASKPFCDGTHAVVGFDGAENAITTPYRELQHVHDGTGISLQRVGELCVHAAFCIGHTRPIAKMLDDTADPDVRSNIMGRVDHCPSGSYTYALERGGQTVEVDLPEAISVLEEEDGLASALWVTGGVQVHRSDGKPLETRNRMTLCRCGHSANKPLCDGTHRSIGFREEPVGDFGRATDAPATTEGKPE
;
A
#
# COMPACT_ATOMS: atom_id res chain seq x y z
N MET A 1 64.65 -6.00 51.16
CA MET A 1 64.91 -5.32 49.87
C MET A 1 64.01 -5.96 48.85
N ASN A 2 62.94 -5.29 48.43
CA ASN A 2 62.13 -5.63 47.26
C ASN A 2 61.51 -4.32 46.77
N ALA A 3 61.94 -3.86 45.61
CA ALA A 3 61.44 -2.66 44.95
C ALA A 3 60.08 -2.96 44.29
N PRO A 4 59.18 -1.97 44.17
CA PRO A 4 57.91 -2.16 43.47
C PRO A 4 58.11 -2.13 41.95
N VAL A 5 57.44 -3.06 41.26
CA VAL A 5 57.41 -3.18 39.80
C VAL A 5 56.48 -2.10 39.24
N GLN A 6 57.01 -1.22 38.39
CA GLN A 6 56.21 -0.26 37.62
C GLN A 6 55.56 -0.98 36.44
N HIS A 7 54.23 -1.00 36.39
CA HIS A 7 53.48 -1.40 35.20
C HIS A 7 53.58 -0.28 34.16
N LEU A 8 54.34 -0.52 33.09
CA LEU A 8 54.32 0.26 31.86
C LEU A 8 52.98 0.04 31.16
N THR A 9 52.12 1.06 31.16
CA THR A 9 50.96 1.13 30.27
C THR A 9 51.44 1.36 28.85
N VAL A 10 51.29 0.35 27.99
CA VAL A 10 51.47 0.50 26.54
C VAL A 10 50.24 1.26 26.02
N PRO A 11 50.38 2.43 25.38
CA PRO A 11 49.26 3.11 24.77
C PRO A 11 48.70 2.25 23.63
N VAL A 12 47.40 1.98 23.67
CA VAL A 12 46.66 1.38 22.55
C VAL A 12 46.72 2.38 21.39
N PRO A 13 47.23 2.00 20.20
CA PRO A 13 47.20 2.88 19.05
C PRO A 13 45.75 3.23 18.72
N ALA A 14 45.48 4.51 18.46
CA ALA A 14 44.20 4.92 17.89
C ALA A 14 43.97 4.11 16.61
N PRO A 15 42.73 3.64 16.35
CA PRO A 15 42.44 2.96 15.09
C PRO A 15 42.83 3.86 13.92
N ASP A 16 43.50 3.29 12.93
CA ASP A 16 43.80 3.99 11.68
C ASP A 16 42.49 4.53 11.09
N PRO A 17 42.48 5.73 10.48
CA PRO A 17 41.30 6.24 9.81
C PRO A 17 40.92 5.25 8.70
N VAL A 18 39.76 4.61 8.85
CA VAL A 18 39.16 3.75 7.82
C VAL A 18 39.04 4.61 6.56
N ALA A 19 39.64 4.17 5.46
CA ALA A 19 39.47 4.84 4.18
C ALA A 19 37.96 4.94 3.89
N PRO A 20 37.45 6.08 3.38
CA PRO A 20 36.02 6.23 3.14
C PRO A 20 35.54 5.06 2.27
N ALA A 21 34.45 4.41 2.69
CA ALA A 21 33.82 3.35 1.91
C ALA A 21 33.56 3.89 0.50
N ARG A 22 34.06 3.18 -0.52
CA ARG A 22 33.87 3.54 -1.93
C ARG A 22 32.99 2.50 -2.58
N ILE A 23 32.08 2.95 -3.44
CA ILE A 23 31.23 2.08 -4.25
C ILE A 23 32.07 1.64 -5.45
N THR A 24 32.53 0.38 -5.43
CA THR A 24 33.49 -0.12 -6.45
C THR A 24 32.95 -1.30 -7.25
N THR A 25 31.87 -1.92 -6.78
CA THR A 25 31.22 -3.04 -7.45
C THR A 25 29.73 -2.78 -7.66
N LEU A 26 29.08 -3.53 -8.55
CA LEU A 26 27.63 -3.48 -8.72
C LEU A 26 26.88 -3.90 -7.44
N ASP A 27 27.44 -4.82 -6.66
CA ASP A 27 26.82 -5.25 -5.40
C ASP A 27 26.95 -4.15 -4.34
N ASP A 28 28.10 -3.47 -4.26
CA ASP A 28 28.25 -2.26 -3.42
C ASP A 28 27.19 -1.23 -3.82
N LEU A 29 27.04 -0.94 -5.13
CA LEU A 29 26.08 0.06 -5.60
C LEU A 29 24.64 -0.31 -5.24
N ARG A 30 24.25 -1.58 -5.42
CA ARG A 30 22.92 -2.08 -5.03
C ARG A 30 22.68 -1.96 -3.54
N GLU A 31 23.69 -2.26 -2.72
CA GLU A 31 23.61 -2.12 -1.27
C GLU A 31 23.39 -0.66 -0.87
N HIS A 32 24.15 0.28 -1.45
CA HIS A 32 24.01 1.70 -1.13
C HIS A 32 22.68 2.28 -1.66
N LEU A 33 22.17 1.80 -2.79
CA LEU A 33 20.83 2.18 -3.26
C LEU A 33 19.72 1.62 -2.36
N GLN A 34 19.90 0.45 -1.75
CA GLN A 34 18.99 -0.05 -0.71
C GLN A 34 19.10 0.81 0.57
N TRP A 35 20.31 1.26 0.92
CA TRP A 35 20.49 2.19 2.03
C TRP A 35 19.86 3.56 1.78
N ALA A 36 19.84 4.03 0.53
CA ALA A 36 19.09 5.22 0.14
C ALA A 36 17.59 5.06 0.41
N ILE A 37 17.00 3.92 0.04
CA ILE A 37 15.59 3.62 0.35
C ILE A 37 15.35 3.59 1.87
N GLU A 38 16.27 3.01 2.65
CA GLU A 38 16.20 3.01 4.11
C GLU A 38 16.31 4.41 4.72
N LEU A 39 17.16 5.26 4.14
CA LEU A 39 17.35 6.66 4.54
C LEU A 39 16.07 7.45 4.34
N GLU A 40 15.55 7.50 3.10
CA GLU A 40 14.34 8.29 2.79
C GLU A 40 13.13 7.78 3.56
N HIS A 41 13.01 6.47 3.76
CA HIS A 41 11.94 5.95 4.62
C HIS A 41 12.13 6.34 6.09
N ALA A 42 13.36 6.42 6.61
CA ALA A 42 13.61 6.73 8.02
C ALA A 42 13.19 8.17 8.38
N THR A 43 13.10 9.07 7.40
CA THR A 43 12.62 10.46 7.59
C THR A 43 11.09 10.53 7.73
N LEU A 44 10.35 9.61 7.10
CA LEU A 44 8.88 9.64 7.04
C LEU A 44 8.19 9.56 8.41
N PRO A 45 8.48 8.60 9.33
CA PRO A 45 7.77 8.52 10.60
C PRO A 45 7.89 9.79 11.48
N PRO A 46 9.08 10.40 11.66
CA PRO A 46 9.20 11.70 12.33
C PRO A 46 8.35 12.81 11.67
N TYR A 47 8.36 12.93 10.35
CA TYR A 47 7.55 13.92 9.63
C TYR A 47 6.06 13.69 9.81
N LEU A 48 5.60 12.44 9.72
CA LEU A 48 4.20 12.07 9.91
C LEU A 48 3.71 12.37 11.33
N CYS A 49 4.50 12.06 12.35
CA CYS A 49 4.16 12.40 13.74
C CYS A 49 4.00 13.91 13.95
N ALA A 50 4.92 14.71 13.39
CA ALA A 50 4.81 16.16 13.48
C ALA A 50 3.60 16.67 12.68
N LEU A 51 3.40 16.19 11.45
CA LEU A 51 2.29 16.56 10.59
C LEU A 51 0.93 16.30 11.25
N TYR A 52 0.68 15.07 11.71
CA TYR A 52 -0.62 14.69 12.28
C TYR A 52 -0.87 15.25 13.68
N SER A 53 0.17 15.80 14.33
CA SER A 53 -0.02 16.56 15.56
C SER A 53 -0.53 17.98 15.31
N LEU A 54 -0.50 18.50 14.07
CA LEU A 54 -0.99 19.83 13.74
C LEU A 54 -2.50 19.81 13.46
N ASP A 55 -3.21 20.77 14.04
CA ASP A 55 -4.56 21.14 13.59
C ASP A 55 -4.44 21.97 12.29
N PRO A 56 -4.87 21.43 11.13
CA PRO A 56 -4.70 22.10 9.84
C PRO A 56 -5.59 23.35 9.68
N GLU A 57 -6.66 23.51 10.47
CA GLU A 57 -7.46 24.73 10.44
C GLU A 57 -6.76 25.89 11.14
N ARG A 58 -5.97 25.59 12.17
CA ARG A 58 -5.26 26.57 12.99
C ARG A 58 -3.84 26.85 12.51
N ASN A 59 -3.19 25.83 11.92
CA ASN A 59 -1.83 25.89 11.43
C ASN A 59 -1.70 25.44 9.96
N PRO A 60 -2.49 26.02 9.03
CA PRO A 60 -2.53 25.55 7.64
C PRO A 60 -1.18 25.65 6.93
N GLU A 61 -0.39 26.71 7.17
CA GLU A 61 0.92 26.86 6.52
C GLU A 61 1.94 25.81 6.98
N ALA A 62 1.96 25.47 8.28
CA ALA A 62 2.86 24.45 8.81
C ALA A 62 2.45 23.05 8.32
N ALA A 63 1.15 22.75 8.35
CA ALA A 63 0.63 21.46 7.88
C ALA A 63 0.92 21.26 6.38
N GLN A 64 0.66 22.26 5.54
CA GLN A 64 0.95 22.19 4.10
C GLN A 64 2.43 21.99 3.82
N LEU A 65 3.31 22.70 4.52
CA LEU A 65 4.75 22.62 4.32
C LEU A 65 5.32 21.25 4.72
N VAL A 66 4.96 20.75 5.91
CA VAL A 66 5.42 19.43 6.37
C VAL A 66 4.85 18.33 5.48
N ALA A 67 3.59 18.44 5.04
CA ALA A 67 2.99 17.50 4.09
C ALA A 67 3.70 17.53 2.72
N GLY A 68 4.10 18.71 2.24
CA GLY A 68 4.87 18.87 1.00
C GLY A 68 6.21 18.11 1.07
N VAL A 69 6.98 18.34 2.13
CA VAL A 69 8.25 17.63 2.36
C VAL A 69 8.02 16.12 2.46
N PHE A 70 7.03 15.67 3.23
CA PHE A 70 6.70 14.24 3.33
C PHE A 70 6.42 13.59 1.96
N VAL A 71 5.70 14.29 1.08
CA VAL A 71 5.39 13.81 -0.27
C VAL A 71 6.65 13.72 -1.13
N GLU A 72 7.56 14.69 -1.02
CA GLU A 72 8.84 14.69 -1.73
C GLU A 72 9.76 13.57 -1.22
N GLU A 73 9.81 13.31 0.07
CA GLU A 73 10.58 12.19 0.65
C GLU A 73 10.07 10.82 0.19
N MET A 74 8.75 10.67 0.03
CA MET A 74 8.18 9.49 -0.62
C MET A 74 8.58 9.36 -2.10
N LEU A 75 8.67 10.50 -2.80
CA LEU A 75 9.16 10.55 -4.18
C LEU A 75 10.64 10.14 -4.24
N HIS A 76 11.47 10.61 -3.31
CA HIS A 76 12.88 10.24 -3.20
C HIS A 76 13.05 8.74 -3.00
N MET A 77 12.29 8.15 -2.08
CA MET A 77 12.27 6.70 -1.87
C MET A 77 11.90 5.94 -3.15
N ALA A 78 10.91 6.43 -3.92
CA ALA A 78 10.51 5.82 -5.18
C ALA A 78 11.59 5.96 -6.28
N LEU A 79 12.30 7.09 -6.33
CA LEU A 79 13.43 7.31 -7.25
C LEU A 79 14.62 6.40 -6.90
N ALA A 80 14.96 6.27 -5.60
CA ALA A 80 15.97 5.34 -5.11
C ALA A 80 15.61 3.88 -5.46
N ALA A 81 14.32 3.51 -5.34
CA ALA A 81 13.83 2.20 -5.77
C ALA A 81 13.94 1.98 -7.30
N ASN A 82 13.67 3.01 -8.11
CA ASN A 82 13.87 2.96 -9.57
C ASN A 82 15.36 2.78 -9.93
N LEU A 83 16.26 3.52 -9.27
CA LEU A 83 17.71 3.38 -9.43
C LEU A 83 18.17 1.95 -9.09
N LEU A 84 17.75 1.41 -7.93
CA LEU A 84 18.10 0.06 -7.51
C LEU A 84 17.61 -1.01 -8.51
N ASN A 85 16.37 -0.88 -8.97
CA ASN A 85 15.82 -1.77 -9.99
C ASN A 85 16.61 -1.69 -11.31
N ALA A 86 16.99 -0.49 -11.74
CA ALA A 86 17.69 -0.26 -13.01
C ALA A 86 19.05 -0.95 -13.04
N VAL A 87 19.75 -1.03 -11.89
CA VAL A 87 21.04 -1.74 -11.77
C VAL A 87 20.89 -3.24 -11.46
N GLY A 88 19.69 -3.81 -11.63
CA GLY A 88 19.40 -5.22 -11.45
C GLY A 88 19.14 -5.67 -10.01
N GLY A 89 19.03 -4.73 -9.07
CA GLY A 89 18.63 -5.00 -7.69
C GLY A 89 17.11 -5.21 -7.54
N ARG A 90 16.68 -5.36 -6.30
CA ARG A 90 15.27 -5.45 -5.90
C ARG A 90 15.10 -4.68 -4.59
N PRO A 91 14.30 -3.61 -4.56
CA PRO A 91 13.95 -2.90 -3.34
C PRO A 91 13.34 -3.84 -2.29
N GLU A 92 13.83 -3.76 -1.07
CA GLU A 92 13.27 -4.41 0.12
C GLU A 92 12.70 -3.32 1.04
N LEU A 93 11.39 -3.34 1.28
CA LEU A 93 10.71 -2.39 2.17
C LEU A 93 9.95 -3.12 3.28
N ASP A 94 9.49 -4.33 3.02
CA ASP A 94 8.76 -5.13 4.00
C ASP A 94 9.70 -6.00 4.84
N THR A 95 10.54 -5.35 5.65
CA THR A 95 11.54 -6.02 6.49
C THR A 95 11.68 -5.33 7.85
N PRO A 96 11.98 -6.06 8.94
CA PRO A 96 12.25 -5.46 10.25
C PRO A 96 13.33 -4.37 10.21
N ARG A 97 14.27 -4.45 9.24
CA ARG A 97 15.36 -3.47 9.07
C ARG A 97 14.84 -2.07 8.69
N MET A 98 13.69 -1.95 8.05
CA MET A 98 13.09 -0.65 7.69
C MET A 98 12.49 0.07 8.91
N LEU A 99 12.08 -0.70 9.93
CA LEU A 99 11.37 -0.24 11.12
C LEU A 99 12.05 -0.66 12.44
N PRO A 100 13.34 -0.33 12.68
CA PRO A 100 13.89 -0.38 14.02
C PRO A 100 13.17 0.61 14.93
N ARG A 101 13.05 0.23 16.21
CA ARG A 101 12.33 0.99 17.23
C ARG A 101 12.89 2.41 17.42
N HIS A 102 12.00 3.36 17.65
CA HIS A 102 12.34 4.74 18.00
C HIS A 102 12.59 4.92 19.53
N PRO A 103 13.46 5.87 19.92
CA PRO A 103 14.31 6.66 19.05
C PRO A 103 15.42 5.79 18.41
N ARG A 104 15.78 6.12 17.16
CA ARG A 104 16.75 5.35 16.35
C ARG A 104 17.80 6.27 15.76
N ARG A 105 18.95 5.71 15.36
CA ARG A 105 19.95 6.48 14.60
C ARG A 105 19.56 6.57 13.13
N LEU A 106 20.02 7.64 12.47
CA LEU A 106 19.96 7.73 11.02
C LEU A 106 20.73 6.55 10.39
N PRO A 107 20.16 5.80 9.43
CA PRO A 107 20.85 4.70 8.77
C PRO A 107 22.13 5.16 8.06
N HIS A 108 23.28 4.57 8.40
CA HIS A 108 24.59 4.80 7.74
C HIS A 108 25.09 6.26 7.73
N GLY A 109 24.43 7.16 8.48
CA GLY A 109 24.81 8.57 8.61
C GLY A 109 25.51 8.87 9.93
N ASP A 110 25.60 10.17 10.28
CA ASP A 110 26.19 10.61 11.55
C ASP A 110 25.51 9.94 12.75
N PRO A 111 26.26 9.14 13.56
CA PRO A 111 25.69 8.44 14.71
C PRO A 111 25.21 9.39 15.83
N SER A 112 25.50 10.68 15.74
CA SER A 112 25.01 11.73 16.65
C SER A 112 23.57 12.19 16.35
N LEU A 113 23.03 11.85 15.17
CA LEU A 113 21.66 12.17 14.79
C LEU A 113 20.72 11.03 15.18
N GLU A 114 19.85 11.33 16.15
CA GLU A 114 18.82 10.43 16.65
C GLU A 114 17.45 10.91 16.17
N LEU A 115 16.73 10.02 15.50
CA LEU A 115 15.38 10.20 14.99
C LEU A 115 14.39 9.79 16.08
N SER A 116 13.68 10.78 16.61
CA SER A 116 12.58 10.61 17.56
C SER A 116 11.24 10.88 16.90
N LEU A 117 10.19 10.24 17.41
CA LEU A 117 8.80 10.55 17.11
C LEU A 117 8.34 11.68 18.04
N LEU A 118 8.12 12.85 17.47
CA LEU A 118 7.82 14.09 18.20
C LEU A 118 6.58 14.77 17.61
N PRO A 119 5.74 15.42 18.43
CA PRO A 119 4.76 16.35 17.90
C PRO A 119 5.48 17.56 17.29
N PHE A 120 4.79 18.29 16.42
CA PHE A 120 5.31 19.51 15.83
C PHE A 120 5.64 20.53 16.91
N GLY A 121 6.81 21.15 16.80
CA GLY A 121 7.29 22.12 17.77
C GLY A 121 8.78 22.36 17.63
N PRO A 122 9.38 23.12 18.57
CA PRO A 122 10.79 23.50 18.49
C PRO A 122 11.75 22.32 18.39
N GLU A 123 11.47 21.22 19.11
CA GLU A 123 12.33 20.04 19.10
C GLU A 123 12.25 19.27 17.78
N ALA A 124 11.04 19.09 17.22
CA ALA A 124 10.86 18.47 15.91
C ALA A 124 11.51 19.32 14.81
N LEU A 125 11.36 20.65 14.84
CA LEU A 125 12.00 21.54 13.88
C LEU A 125 13.54 21.50 13.97
N ASP A 126 14.10 21.41 15.18
CA ASP A 126 15.54 21.26 15.37
C ASP A 126 16.05 19.92 14.82
N LEU A 127 15.27 18.85 14.97
CA LEU A 127 15.56 17.55 14.34
C LEU A 127 15.55 17.67 12.80
N PHE A 128 14.49 18.24 12.23
CA PHE A 128 14.32 18.36 10.78
C PHE A 128 15.43 19.23 10.13
N LEU A 129 15.81 20.33 10.78
CA LEU A 129 16.91 21.17 10.30
C LEU A 129 18.28 20.47 10.34
N ARG A 130 18.50 19.56 11.28
CA ARG A 130 19.72 18.76 11.33
C ARG A 130 19.72 17.67 10.26
N LEU A 131 18.56 17.08 9.99
CA LEU A 131 18.38 16.04 8.99
C LEU A 131 18.62 16.61 7.59
N GLU A 132 17.98 17.73 7.27
CA GLU A 132 18.06 18.38 5.96
C GLU A 132 19.28 19.29 5.78
N GLN A 133 20.25 19.23 6.69
CA GLN A 133 21.37 20.15 6.65
C GLN A 133 22.15 20.02 5.33
N PRO A 134 22.30 21.11 4.55
CA PRO A 134 22.98 21.02 3.25
C PRO A 134 24.47 20.75 3.42
N ALA A 135 25.05 20.00 2.47
CA ALA A 135 26.47 19.69 2.46
C ALA A 135 27.35 20.97 2.36
N PRO A 136 28.46 21.07 3.12
CA PRO A 136 29.47 22.09 2.87
C PRO A 136 29.98 22.05 1.43
N PHE A 137 30.42 23.19 0.89
CA PHE A 137 30.82 23.33 -0.53
C PHE A 137 31.88 22.31 -0.98
N ASP A 138 32.86 22.02 -0.14
CA ASP A 138 33.99 21.11 -0.40
C ASP A 138 33.88 19.78 0.35
N ALA A 139 32.68 19.46 0.86
CA ALA A 139 32.45 18.21 1.56
C ALA A 139 32.65 17.03 0.60
N PRO A 140 33.54 16.07 0.92
CA PRO A 140 33.77 14.93 0.05
C PRO A 140 32.55 14.00 0.07
N ALA A 141 32.35 13.27 -1.03
CA ALA A 141 31.41 12.16 -1.08
C ALA A 141 31.73 11.12 0.02
N GLN A 142 30.71 10.61 0.68
CA GLN A 142 30.83 9.63 1.78
C GLN A 142 29.75 8.57 1.65
N ALA A 143 30.15 7.34 1.36
CA ALA A 143 29.21 6.24 1.15
C ALA A 143 28.70 5.62 2.47
N ASP A 144 29.38 5.85 3.58
CA ASP A 144 29.01 5.44 4.94
C ASP A 144 29.54 6.47 5.95
N GLY A 145 28.85 6.63 7.07
CA GLY A 145 29.14 7.61 8.12
C GLY A 145 29.04 9.06 7.65
N TYR A 146 28.19 9.34 6.66
CA TYR A 146 28.04 10.67 6.06
C TYR A 146 27.45 11.69 7.04
N ALA A 147 27.87 12.95 6.92
CA ALA A 147 27.35 14.03 7.77
C ALA A 147 26.08 14.68 7.18
N THR A 148 25.93 14.68 5.86
CA THR A 148 24.73 15.17 5.16
C THR A 148 24.28 14.21 4.06
N ILE A 149 22.98 14.23 3.75
CA ILE A 149 22.36 13.38 2.74
C ILE A 149 22.98 13.60 1.36
N GLY A 150 23.33 14.85 1.00
CA GLY A 150 24.01 15.16 -0.25
C GLY A 150 25.40 14.53 -0.39
N GLN A 151 26.15 14.31 0.70
CA GLN A 151 27.43 13.58 0.62
C GLN A 151 27.23 12.10 0.27
N PHE A 152 26.13 11.52 0.75
CA PHE A 152 25.77 10.13 0.48
C PHE A 152 25.36 9.94 -0.97
N TYR A 153 24.47 10.80 -1.48
CA TYR A 153 24.08 10.75 -2.90
C TYR A 153 25.22 11.09 -3.85
N ALA A 154 26.14 11.99 -3.47
CA ALA A 154 27.36 12.23 -4.24
C ALA A 154 28.23 10.97 -4.36
N ALA A 155 28.30 10.13 -3.32
CA ALA A 155 29.02 8.85 -3.39
C ALA A 155 28.34 7.84 -4.34
N ILE A 156 27.01 7.78 -4.34
CA ILE A 156 26.24 6.97 -5.30
C ILE A 156 26.46 7.44 -6.72
N GLU A 157 26.46 8.76 -6.96
CA GLU A 157 26.70 9.38 -8.25
C GLU A 157 28.11 9.07 -8.78
N GLU A 158 29.14 9.21 -7.94
CA GLU A 158 30.53 8.83 -8.26
C GLU A 158 30.62 7.33 -8.60
N GLY A 159 30.01 6.47 -7.77
CA GLY A 159 29.98 5.02 -7.99
C GLY A 159 29.34 4.62 -9.31
N LEU A 160 28.19 5.21 -9.66
CA LEU A 160 27.51 4.98 -10.94
C LEU A 160 28.39 5.36 -12.13
N ARG A 161 29.02 6.54 -12.10
CA ARG A 161 29.91 6.99 -13.18
C ARG A 161 31.13 6.10 -13.34
N ASP A 162 31.78 5.76 -12.23
CA ASP A 162 32.96 4.91 -12.23
C ASP A 162 32.64 3.51 -12.76
N LEU A 163 31.53 2.91 -12.32
CA LEU A 163 31.09 1.60 -12.80
C LEU A 163 30.71 1.63 -14.28
N CYS A 164 30.04 2.68 -14.75
CA CYS A 164 29.73 2.83 -16.18
C CYS A 164 31.00 2.97 -17.03
N ALA A 165 32.00 3.72 -16.55
CA ALA A 165 33.28 3.85 -17.23
C ALA A 165 34.07 2.54 -17.27
N GLN A 166 33.96 1.71 -16.23
CA GLN A 166 34.69 0.44 -16.12
C GLN A 166 34.01 -0.74 -16.83
N LEU A 167 32.70 -0.88 -16.68
CA LEU A 167 31.93 -2.05 -17.12
C LEU A 167 31.14 -1.80 -18.41
N GLY A 168 30.89 -0.54 -18.74
CA GLY A 168 29.95 -0.13 -19.78
C GLY A 168 28.52 -0.02 -19.24
N GLU A 169 27.78 0.93 -19.81
CA GLU A 169 26.43 1.30 -19.35
C GLU A 169 25.41 0.15 -19.42
N GLU A 170 25.41 -0.63 -20.51
CA GLU A 170 24.53 -1.80 -20.65
C GLU A 170 24.76 -2.87 -19.56
N ALA A 171 25.99 -2.98 -19.05
CA ALA A 171 26.32 -3.93 -17.98
C ALA A 171 25.88 -3.42 -16.61
N VAL A 172 25.87 -2.10 -16.40
CA VAL A 172 25.41 -1.47 -15.16
C VAL A 172 23.89 -1.45 -15.11
N PHE A 173 23.24 -0.97 -16.17
CA PHE A 173 21.77 -0.85 -16.26
C PHE A 173 21.13 -2.12 -16.81
N SER A 174 21.35 -3.24 -16.10
CA SER A 174 20.87 -4.58 -16.50
C SER A 174 19.50 -4.96 -15.94
N GLY A 175 18.80 -4.00 -15.32
CA GLY A 175 17.51 -4.19 -14.65
C GLY A 175 16.35 -4.53 -15.58
N ASP A 176 15.28 -5.10 -15.01
CA ASP A 176 14.04 -5.36 -15.76
C ASP A 176 13.24 -4.04 -15.90
N PRO A 177 13.04 -3.51 -17.13
CA PRO A 177 12.31 -2.25 -17.33
C PRO A 177 10.86 -2.28 -16.85
N VAL A 178 10.26 -3.46 -16.68
CA VAL A 178 8.88 -3.60 -16.16
C VAL A 178 8.77 -3.17 -14.68
N ARG A 179 9.89 -3.15 -13.95
CA ARG A 179 9.93 -2.70 -12.55
C ARG A 179 10.03 -1.20 -12.37
N GLN A 180 10.27 -0.45 -13.44
CA GLN A 180 10.35 1.01 -13.37
C GLN A 180 8.96 1.62 -13.12
N VAL A 181 8.86 2.38 -12.03
CA VAL A 181 7.69 3.22 -11.77
C VAL A 181 7.76 4.47 -12.63
N GLN A 182 6.61 4.90 -13.15
CA GLN A 182 6.49 6.07 -14.02
C GLN A 182 5.57 7.14 -13.41
N ASN A 183 5.73 8.40 -13.82
CA ASN A 183 4.97 9.56 -13.33
C ASN A 183 3.43 9.41 -13.35
N ARG A 184 2.87 8.62 -14.27
CA ARG A 184 1.41 8.37 -14.33
C ARG A 184 0.80 7.76 -13.08
N HIS A 185 1.62 7.21 -12.17
CA HIS A 185 1.18 6.57 -10.92
C HIS A 185 1.16 7.55 -9.72
N PHE A 186 1.74 8.76 -9.84
CA PHE A 186 1.86 9.77 -8.78
C PHE A 186 1.24 11.12 -9.21
N ARG A 187 0.02 11.11 -9.76
CA ARG A 187 -0.61 12.27 -10.44
C ARG A 187 -0.84 13.54 -9.58
N HIS A 188 -0.47 13.53 -8.30
CA HIS A 188 -0.83 14.56 -7.32
C HIS A 188 0.34 15.10 -6.48
N THR A 189 1.59 14.74 -6.79
CA THR A 189 2.77 15.16 -6.00
C THR A 189 3.54 16.28 -6.69
N ALA A 190 4.16 17.18 -5.91
CA ALA A 190 5.27 18.03 -6.37
C ALA A 190 6.41 17.09 -6.82
N GLY A 191 7.12 17.41 -7.90
CA GLY A 191 8.21 16.57 -8.42
C GLY A 191 7.82 15.50 -9.46
N ARG A 192 8.85 14.90 -10.08
CA ARG A 192 8.70 13.97 -11.21
C ARG A 192 9.30 12.60 -10.92
N ILE A 193 8.48 11.55 -10.99
CA ILE A 193 9.05 10.19 -11.08
C ILE A 193 9.70 9.96 -12.43
N ILE A 194 11.00 9.72 -12.38
CA ILE A 194 11.87 9.41 -13.51
C ILE A 194 12.07 7.90 -13.55
N ALA A 195 11.72 7.28 -14.69
CA ALA A 195 12.11 5.91 -14.97
C ALA A 195 13.59 5.92 -15.38
N VAL A 196 14.40 5.08 -14.72
CA VAL A 196 15.83 4.98 -14.94
C VAL A 196 16.13 3.82 -15.87
N THR A 197 16.77 4.12 -17.00
CA THR A 197 17.14 3.14 -18.04
C THR A 197 18.60 3.21 -18.46
N ASP A 198 19.30 4.26 -18.05
CA ASP A 198 20.64 4.64 -18.49
C ASP A 198 21.26 5.61 -17.47
N LEU A 199 22.52 5.98 -17.68
CA LEU A 199 23.27 6.87 -16.79
C LEU A 199 22.68 8.28 -16.79
N GLU A 200 22.21 8.77 -17.94
CA GLU A 200 21.60 10.11 -18.04
C GLU A 200 20.34 10.22 -17.18
N SER A 201 19.42 9.26 -17.30
CA SER A 201 18.21 9.19 -16.48
C SER A 201 18.51 8.92 -15.00
N ALA A 202 19.56 8.14 -14.70
CA ALA A 202 20.00 7.92 -13.32
C ALA A 202 20.52 9.20 -12.66
N LEU A 203 21.36 9.96 -13.36
CA LEU A 203 21.87 11.25 -12.89
C LEU A 203 20.76 12.28 -12.73
N THR A 204 19.76 12.24 -13.62
CA THR A 204 18.57 13.10 -13.50
C THR A 204 17.75 12.76 -12.26
N ALA A 205 17.57 11.47 -11.96
CA ALA A 205 16.87 11.03 -10.75
C ALA A 205 17.60 11.42 -9.46
N LEU A 206 18.94 11.30 -9.45
CA LEU A 206 19.75 11.74 -8.31
C LEU A 206 19.71 13.26 -8.12
N ALA A 207 19.75 14.02 -9.21
CA ALA A 207 19.64 15.47 -9.15
C ALA A 207 18.30 15.89 -8.55
N GLU A 208 17.18 15.29 -8.97
CA GLU A 208 15.85 15.60 -8.39
C GLU A 208 15.84 15.41 -6.86
N ILE A 209 16.39 14.29 -6.35
CA ILE A 209 16.46 14.01 -4.90
C ILE A 209 17.27 15.08 -4.17
N VAL A 210 18.47 15.39 -4.67
CA VAL A 210 19.39 16.33 -4.01
C VAL A 210 18.89 17.77 -4.11
N GLU A 211 18.29 18.16 -5.23
CA GLU A 211 17.78 19.52 -5.47
C GLU A 211 16.59 19.84 -4.56
N GLN A 212 15.69 18.89 -4.31
CA GLN A 212 14.55 19.06 -3.40
C GLN A 212 14.98 19.11 -1.92
N GLY A 213 15.93 18.26 -1.51
CA GLY A 213 16.47 18.27 -0.14
C GLY A 213 17.36 19.50 0.17
N GLU A 214 18.40 19.73 -0.64
CA GLU A 214 19.46 20.72 -0.36
C GLU A 214 19.44 21.98 -1.26
N GLY A 215 18.74 21.97 -2.40
CA GLY A 215 18.61 23.09 -3.35
C GLY A 215 19.45 23.00 -4.64
N LEU A 216 19.09 23.76 -5.68
CA LEU A 216 19.70 23.77 -7.03
C LEU A 216 21.20 24.12 -7.06
N LEU A 217 21.58 25.08 -6.22
CA LEU A 217 22.93 25.60 -6.11
C LEU A 217 23.18 25.86 -4.63
N ARG A 218 24.32 25.41 -4.10
CA ARG A 218 24.66 25.46 -2.65
C ARG A 218 24.72 26.87 -2.01
N ASN A 219 24.40 27.93 -2.77
CA ASN A 219 24.29 29.33 -2.34
C ASN A 219 22.91 29.94 -2.62
N GLU A 220 21.97 29.14 -3.12
CA GLU A 220 20.58 29.48 -3.35
C GLU A 220 19.71 28.68 -2.37
N VAL A 221 18.53 29.20 -2.09
CA VAL A 221 17.56 28.51 -1.21
C VAL A 221 16.53 27.72 -2.00
N TRP A 222 16.53 27.85 -3.33
CA TRP A 222 15.48 27.38 -4.22
C TRP A 222 15.76 25.96 -4.71
N ASP A 223 14.71 25.14 -4.81
CA ASP A 223 14.77 23.77 -5.34
C ASP A 223 14.48 23.71 -6.85
N GLY A 224 13.99 24.80 -7.45
CA GLY A 224 13.71 24.90 -8.89
C GLY A 224 12.27 24.60 -9.27
N ASP A 225 11.46 24.16 -8.31
CA ASP A 225 10.04 23.89 -8.47
C ASP A 225 9.17 25.09 -8.08
N ARG A 226 7.88 24.95 -8.32
CA ARG A 226 6.86 25.92 -7.91
C ARG A 226 6.00 25.32 -6.83
N ASP A 227 5.71 26.14 -5.82
CA ASP A 227 4.83 25.77 -4.72
C ASP A 227 3.47 25.27 -5.27
N VAL A 228 3.13 24.04 -4.93
CA VAL A 228 1.91 23.37 -5.41
C VAL A 228 0.64 24.05 -4.93
N HIS A 229 0.66 24.62 -3.72
CA HIS A 229 -0.47 25.34 -3.14
C HIS A 229 -0.53 26.80 -3.59
N HIS A 230 0.62 27.35 -3.99
CA HIS A 230 0.77 28.73 -4.48
C HIS A 230 1.63 28.80 -5.75
N PRO A 231 1.09 28.45 -6.94
CA PRO A 231 1.87 28.34 -8.19
C PRO A 231 2.53 29.63 -8.68
N GLU A 232 2.22 30.77 -8.06
CA GLU A 232 2.88 32.05 -8.25
C GLU A 232 4.24 32.16 -7.52
N ARG A 233 4.55 31.23 -6.62
CA ARG A 233 5.75 31.22 -5.77
C ARG A 233 6.76 30.18 -6.27
N ASP A 234 8.04 30.50 -6.11
CA ASP A 234 9.11 29.51 -6.25
C ASP A 234 9.24 28.77 -4.93
N GLU A 235 9.59 27.49 -5.00
CA GLU A 235 9.72 26.64 -3.83
C GLU A 235 11.18 26.61 -3.34
N VAL A 236 11.35 26.51 -2.02
CA VAL A 236 12.67 26.43 -1.38
C VAL A 236 12.96 25.00 -0.96
N ALA A 237 14.23 24.59 -0.93
CA ALA A 237 14.59 23.24 -0.52
C ALA A 237 14.20 22.95 0.95
N HIS A 238 14.10 21.67 1.31
CA HIS A 238 13.52 21.21 2.58
C HIS A 238 14.09 21.91 3.81
N TYR A 239 15.43 22.03 3.91
CA TYR A 239 16.09 22.76 5.00
C TYR A 239 15.53 24.17 5.18
N TYR A 240 15.36 24.88 4.07
CA TYR A 240 14.91 26.25 4.07
C TYR A 240 13.42 26.32 4.40
N ARG A 241 12.59 25.37 3.96
CA ARG A 241 11.19 25.26 4.38
C ARG A 241 11.06 25.13 5.90
N PHE A 242 11.82 24.23 6.53
CA PHE A 242 11.83 24.11 7.99
C PHE A 242 12.40 25.34 8.68
N HIS A 243 13.38 26.01 8.07
CA HIS A 243 13.92 27.26 8.58
C HIS A 243 12.89 28.39 8.54
N GLU A 244 12.04 28.46 7.51
CA GLU A 244 10.92 29.40 7.44
C GLU A 244 9.98 29.23 8.63
N LEU A 245 9.61 27.99 8.96
CA LEU A 245 8.76 27.68 10.12
C LEU A 245 9.43 28.05 11.45
N LYS A 246 10.72 27.77 11.59
CA LYS A 246 11.49 28.12 12.80
C LYS A 246 11.58 29.63 13.02
N VAL A 247 11.75 30.41 11.95
CA VAL A 247 11.86 31.87 12.01
C VAL A 247 10.48 32.55 11.98
N GLY A 248 9.43 31.85 11.53
CA GLY A 248 8.09 32.39 11.32
C GLY A 248 8.01 33.34 10.13
N ARG A 249 8.83 33.11 9.08
CA ARG A 249 8.91 34.01 7.91
C ARG A 249 9.38 33.27 6.66
N ARG A 250 8.76 33.60 5.52
CA ARG A 250 9.08 33.05 4.20
C ARG A 250 10.30 33.69 3.55
N TYR A 251 11.01 32.93 2.73
CA TYR A 251 11.96 33.45 1.76
C TYR A 251 11.25 34.14 0.61
N ARG A 252 11.95 35.07 -0.04
CA ARG A 252 11.52 35.69 -1.30
C ARG A 252 12.71 35.80 -2.25
N ARG A 253 12.43 35.92 -3.56
CA ARG A 253 13.47 36.10 -4.59
C ARG A 253 14.49 37.18 -4.18
N GLY A 254 15.76 36.80 -4.19
CA GLY A 254 16.89 37.65 -3.79
C GLY A 254 17.39 37.40 -2.37
N ASP A 255 16.65 36.66 -1.55
CA ASP A 255 17.17 36.11 -0.30
C ASP A 255 18.19 35.00 -0.59
N THR A 256 19.12 34.82 0.34
CA THR A 256 20.21 33.84 0.30
C THR A 256 20.27 33.09 1.63
N PRO A 257 20.99 31.95 1.70
CA PRO A 257 21.21 31.27 2.98
C PRO A 257 21.80 32.19 4.06
N ALA A 258 22.66 33.15 3.67
CA ALA A 258 23.31 34.09 4.58
C ALA A 258 22.40 35.25 5.02
N SER A 259 21.47 35.72 4.16
CA SER A 259 20.55 36.80 4.53
C SER A 259 19.39 36.32 5.38
N GLY A 260 19.00 35.05 5.23
CA GLY A 260 17.77 34.51 5.81
C GLY A 260 16.50 35.03 5.12
N PRO A 261 15.32 34.59 5.59
CA PRO A 261 14.04 34.91 4.97
C PRO A 261 13.60 36.36 5.27
N THR A 262 13.22 37.12 4.23
CA THR A 262 12.74 38.51 4.37
C THR A 262 11.32 38.73 3.82
N GLY A 263 10.62 37.65 3.45
CA GLY A 263 9.27 37.63 2.90
C GLY A 263 8.16 37.71 3.95
N GLU A 264 7.01 37.12 3.62
CA GLU A 264 5.77 37.16 4.42
C GLU A 264 5.93 36.44 5.77
N ALA A 265 5.24 36.92 6.81
CA ALA A 265 5.22 36.22 8.09
C ALA A 265 4.36 34.94 7.98
N ILE A 266 4.76 33.89 8.71
CA ILE A 266 4.02 32.63 8.79
C ILE A 266 3.23 32.63 10.10
N GLY A 267 1.93 32.34 10.02
CA GLY A 267 1.09 32.16 11.20
C GLY A 267 1.45 30.87 11.94
N PHE A 268 1.48 30.92 13.27
CA PHE A 268 1.61 29.73 14.10
C PHE A 268 0.79 29.90 15.39
N ASP A 269 -0.05 28.92 15.65
CA ASP A 269 -0.90 28.82 16.83
C ASP A 269 -0.50 27.59 17.65
N PRO A 270 0.21 27.78 18.78
CA PRO A 270 0.74 26.67 19.59
C PRO A 270 -0.36 25.84 20.26
N ASP A 271 -1.56 26.41 20.43
CA ASP A 271 -2.69 25.67 20.99
C ASP A 271 -3.30 24.72 19.95
N GLY A 272 -2.97 24.90 18.66
CA GLY A 272 -3.39 24.03 17.54
C GLY A 272 -2.42 22.86 17.30
N VAL A 273 -1.72 22.43 18.35
CA VAL A 273 -0.81 21.28 18.31
C VAL A 273 -1.24 20.27 19.37
N HIS A 274 -1.50 19.03 18.94
CA HIS A 274 -1.79 17.90 19.81
C HIS A 274 -0.60 17.55 20.69
N ARG A 275 -0.86 17.25 21.96
CA ARG A 275 0.16 16.98 22.99
C ARG A 275 0.61 15.52 22.97
N MET A 276 1.00 15.04 21.79
CA MET A 276 1.47 13.66 21.59
C MET A 276 2.65 13.36 22.52
N ARG A 277 2.61 12.21 23.18
CA ARG A 277 3.73 11.68 23.94
C ARG A 277 4.92 11.46 23.00
N ARG A 278 6.12 11.79 23.48
CA ARG A 278 7.36 11.49 22.78
C ARG A 278 7.58 9.98 22.68
N ASP A 279 8.01 9.52 21.51
CA ASP A 279 8.46 8.14 21.26
C ASP A 279 7.51 7.08 21.88
N PRO A 280 6.18 7.14 21.57
CA PRO A 280 5.20 6.26 22.19
C PRO A 280 5.50 4.79 21.83
N ARG A 281 5.15 3.86 22.72
CA ARG A 281 5.44 2.43 22.55
C ARG A 281 4.21 1.57 22.83
N LEU A 282 4.11 0.44 22.12
CA LEU A 282 3.12 -0.58 22.42
C LEU A 282 3.21 -1.09 23.87
N ASP A 283 4.44 -1.22 24.38
CA ASP A 283 4.72 -1.73 25.72
C ASP A 283 4.40 -0.70 26.84
N ASP A 284 4.01 0.53 26.49
CA ASP A 284 3.53 1.54 27.46
C ASP A 284 2.13 1.18 28.00
N HIS A 285 1.40 0.32 27.28
CA HIS A 285 0.02 -0.08 27.57
C HIS A 285 -0.14 -1.61 27.61
N GLU A 286 -0.97 -2.12 28.53
CA GLU A 286 -1.25 -3.55 28.64
C GLU A 286 -2.15 -4.05 27.51
N PRO A 287 -2.09 -5.34 27.11
CA PRO A 287 -3.00 -5.90 26.10
C PRO A 287 -4.48 -5.68 26.45
N GLY A 288 -5.27 -5.21 25.47
CA GLY A 288 -6.68 -4.87 25.63
C GLY A 288 -6.93 -3.45 26.15
N ASP A 289 -5.89 -2.64 26.33
CA ASP A 289 -6.04 -1.18 26.45
C ASP A 289 -6.43 -0.60 25.07
N PRO A 290 -7.44 0.29 24.98
CA PRO A 290 -7.85 0.88 23.71
C PRO A 290 -6.72 1.60 22.95
N ILE A 291 -5.75 2.21 23.64
CA ILE A 291 -4.61 2.87 23.00
C ILE A 291 -3.73 1.83 22.31
N ARG A 292 -3.45 0.74 23.00
CA ARG A 292 -2.66 -0.36 22.44
C ARG A 292 -3.34 -0.99 21.23
N ASP A 293 -4.64 -1.26 21.33
CA ASP A 293 -5.41 -1.84 20.23
C ASP A 293 -5.34 -0.94 18.98
N ALA A 294 -5.46 0.38 19.14
CA ALA A 294 -5.34 1.36 18.05
C ALA A 294 -3.91 1.46 17.49
N GLN A 295 -2.88 1.36 18.34
CA GLN A 295 -1.48 1.33 17.89
C GLN A 295 -1.14 0.04 17.13
N GLU A 296 -1.64 -1.11 17.58
CA GLU A 296 -1.47 -2.39 16.89
C GLU A 296 -2.15 -2.33 15.50
N GLU A 297 -3.37 -1.77 15.41
CA GLU A 297 -4.06 -1.54 14.14
C GLU A 297 -3.27 -0.62 13.19
N PHE A 298 -2.74 0.49 13.71
CA PHE A 298 -1.88 1.39 12.94
C PHE A 298 -0.64 0.66 12.40
N ASN A 299 0.05 -0.12 13.25
CA ASN A 299 1.26 -0.86 12.86
C ASN A 299 0.99 -1.94 11.81
N HIS A 300 -0.15 -2.63 11.92
CA HIS A 300 -0.62 -3.56 10.90
C HIS A 300 -0.84 -2.86 9.55
N THR A 301 -1.46 -1.69 9.57
CA THR A 301 -1.76 -0.89 8.38
C THR A 301 -0.47 -0.33 7.76
N TYR A 302 0.48 0.13 8.58
CA TYR A 302 1.76 0.66 8.11
C TYR A 302 2.64 -0.44 7.50
N SER A 303 2.67 -1.61 8.13
CA SER A 303 3.32 -2.80 7.58
C SER A 303 2.69 -3.25 6.26
N ALA A 304 1.36 -3.13 6.11
CA ALA A 304 0.67 -3.38 4.85
C ALA A 304 1.05 -2.37 3.76
N LEU A 305 1.22 -1.11 4.12
CA LEU A 305 1.72 -0.08 3.21
C LEU A 305 3.12 -0.45 2.68
N LEU A 306 4.07 -0.81 3.55
CA LEU A 306 5.43 -1.18 3.14
C LEU A 306 5.44 -2.37 2.18
N HIS A 307 4.62 -3.40 2.45
CA HIS A 307 4.44 -4.51 1.52
C HIS A 307 3.88 -4.08 0.16
N LEU A 308 2.85 -3.24 0.14
CA LEU A 308 2.27 -2.74 -1.11
C LEU A 308 3.29 -1.94 -1.93
N LEU A 309 4.11 -1.11 -1.27
CA LEU A 309 5.20 -0.36 -1.90
C LEU A 309 6.29 -1.31 -2.43
N GLU A 310 6.70 -2.32 -1.66
CA GLU A 310 7.66 -3.33 -2.11
C GLU A 310 7.17 -4.05 -3.37
N GLN A 311 5.92 -4.51 -3.38
CA GLN A 311 5.33 -5.17 -4.55
C GLN A 311 5.21 -4.21 -5.75
N ALA A 312 4.87 -2.95 -5.48
CA ALA A 312 4.81 -1.92 -6.51
C ALA A 312 6.16 -1.69 -7.18
N PHE A 313 7.22 -1.50 -6.39
CA PHE A 313 8.57 -1.30 -6.88
C PHE A 313 9.17 -2.56 -7.50
N ASN A 314 8.67 -3.76 -7.18
CA ASN A 314 9.16 -5.01 -7.74
C ASN A 314 8.34 -5.55 -8.93
N GLY A 315 7.63 -4.68 -9.66
CA GLY A 315 6.99 -5.02 -10.94
C GLY A 315 5.47 -5.09 -10.92
N SER A 316 4.83 -4.51 -9.89
CA SER A 316 3.37 -4.36 -9.81
C SER A 316 2.95 -2.90 -9.60
N PRO A 317 3.37 -1.95 -10.46
CA PRO A 317 3.26 -0.50 -10.21
C PRO A 317 1.81 0.00 -10.02
N ARG A 318 0.78 -0.74 -10.45
CA ARG A 318 -0.62 -0.36 -10.16
C ARG A 318 -0.95 -0.39 -8.67
N LEU A 319 -0.21 -1.18 -7.88
CA LEU A 319 -0.38 -1.24 -6.43
C LEU A 319 -0.02 0.08 -5.74
N LEU A 320 0.68 1.02 -6.39
CA LEU A 320 0.90 2.35 -5.84
C LEU A 320 -0.41 3.06 -5.52
N SER A 321 -1.43 2.94 -6.38
CA SER A 321 -2.74 3.54 -6.10
C SER A 321 -3.41 2.95 -4.86
N VAL A 322 -3.17 1.66 -4.60
CA VAL A 322 -3.65 0.97 -3.40
C VAL A 322 -2.85 1.45 -2.18
N ALA A 323 -1.53 1.54 -2.30
CA ALA A 323 -0.65 2.06 -1.25
C ALA A 323 -1.01 3.51 -0.86
N THR A 324 -1.24 4.39 -1.84
CA THR A 324 -1.73 5.76 -1.60
C THR A 324 -3.08 5.77 -0.89
N GLY A 325 -3.99 4.85 -1.26
CA GLY A 325 -5.23 4.65 -0.51
C GLY A 325 -4.97 4.29 0.96
N THR A 326 -4.09 3.33 1.21
CA THR A 326 -3.68 2.92 2.57
C THR A 326 -3.08 4.07 3.38
N MET A 327 -2.36 5.00 2.75
CA MET A 327 -1.82 6.20 3.43
C MET A 327 -2.91 7.11 4.00
N TYR A 328 -4.04 7.28 3.32
CA TYR A 328 -5.17 8.03 3.88
C TYR A 328 -5.78 7.35 5.10
N GLY A 329 -5.86 6.02 5.11
CA GLY A 329 -6.30 5.27 6.29
C GLY A 329 -5.32 5.43 7.47
N LEU A 330 -4.01 5.44 7.19
CA LEU A 330 -2.99 5.70 8.21
C LEU A 330 -3.10 7.10 8.80
N GLN A 331 -3.45 8.10 7.99
CA GLN A 331 -3.71 9.46 8.49
C GLN A 331 -4.84 9.44 9.52
N GLU A 332 -5.99 8.85 9.19
CA GLU A 332 -7.15 8.78 10.10
C GLU A 332 -6.80 8.04 11.40
N GLN A 333 -6.10 6.91 11.31
CA GLN A 333 -5.65 6.14 12.49
C GLN A 333 -4.66 6.94 13.35
N ALA A 334 -3.72 7.65 12.73
CA ALA A 334 -2.75 8.47 13.45
C ALA A 334 -3.43 9.65 14.16
N GLU A 335 -4.29 10.40 13.46
CA GLU A 335 -5.05 11.51 14.04
C GLU A 335 -5.94 11.05 15.20
N ALA A 336 -6.57 9.87 15.07
CA ALA A 336 -7.33 9.27 16.17
C ALA A 336 -6.44 9.02 17.41
N LEU A 337 -5.24 8.44 17.23
CA LEU A 337 -4.27 8.24 18.31
C LEU A 337 -3.86 9.57 18.97
N MET A 338 -3.64 10.63 18.19
CA MET A 338 -3.29 11.98 18.70
C MET A 338 -4.37 12.61 19.58
N LEU A 339 -5.60 12.09 19.54
CA LEU A 339 -6.73 12.54 20.36
C LEU A 339 -6.98 11.65 21.58
N MET A 340 -6.35 10.47 21.67
CA MET A 340 -6.54 9.54 22.78
C MET A 340 -5.77 10.02 24.02
N PRO A 341 -6.43 10.28 25.17
CA PRO A 341 -5.75 10.73 26.38
C PRO A 341 -4.83 9.65 26.96
N ASP A 342 -3.57 9.99 27.23
CA ASP A 342 -2.52 9.08 27.70
C ASP A 342 -1.86 9.59 29.00
N GLY A 343 -2.68 10.01 29.96
CA GLY A 343 -2.23 10.51 31.26
C GLY A 343 -1.48 11.86 31.20
N ASP A 344 -1.31 12.50 32.35
CA ASP A 344 -0.53 13.75 32.52
C ASP A 344 -0.89 14.92 31.56
N GLY A 345 -2.09 14.90 30.98
CA GLY A 345 -2.53 15.87 29.97
C GLY A 345 -1.87 15.71 28.60
N MET A 346 -1.24 14.55 28.35
CA MET A 346 -0.70 14.13 27.05
C MET A 346 -1.69 13.25 26.31
N THR A 347 -1.45 13.07 25.02
CA THR A 347 -2.14 12.12 24.16
C THR A 347 -1.18 11.06 23.62
N SER A 348 -1.72 9.95 23.14
CA SER A 348 -0.92 8.90 22.51
C SER A 348 -0.50 9.30 21.09
N GLY A 349 0.22 8.41 20.41
CA GLY A 349 0.62 8.58 19.03
C GLY A 349 1.02 7.25 18.37
N PRO A 350 1.31 7.29 17.05
CA PRO A 350 1.76 6.13 16.30
C PRO A 350 3.14 5.63 16.75
N THR A 351 3.35 4.31 16.72
CA THR A 351 4.60 3.68 17.21
C THR A 351 5.51 3.18 16.10
N PHE A 352 4.93 2.84 14.93
CA PHE A 352 5.63 2.31 13.76
C PHE A 352 6.43 1.02 14.05
N ASP A 353 5.92 0.16 14.94
CA ASP A 353 6.53 -1.14 15.18
C ASP A 353 6.27 -2.08 13.99
N TYR A 354 7.31 -2.82 13.58
CA TYR A 354 7.18 -3.81 12.51
C TYR A 354 6.32 -5.00 12.97
N VAL A 355 5.26 -5.29 12.24
CA VAL A 355 4.49 -6.53 12.43
C VAL A 355 5.11 -7.59 11.52
N PRO A 356 5.52 -8.78 11.96
CA PRO A 356 6.05 -9.82 11.07
C PRO A 356 5.02 -10.41 10.09
N PRO A 357 5.43 -10.87 8.89
CA PRO A 357 4.54 -11.51 7.92
C PRO A 357 3.67 -12.66 8.46
N GLU A 358 4.19 -13.42 9.43
CA GLU A 358 3.50 -14.52 10.10
C GLU A 358 2.37 -14.06 11.03
N GLU A 359 2.44 -12.84 11.53
CA GLU A 359 1.41 -12.19 12.36
C GLU A 359 0.42 -11.41 11.48
N ARG A 360 0.79 -11.13 10.22
CA ARG A 360 -0.07 -10.50 9.24
C ARG A 360 -0.89 -11.55 8.52
N GLY A 361 -2.18 -11.31 8.44
CA GLY A 361 -3.07 -12.30 7.87
C GLY A 361 -2.91 -12.61 6.37
N TRP A 362 -2.04 -11.90 5.67
CA TRP A 362 -2.07 -11.82 4.21
C TRP A 362 -0.71 -12.16 3.54
N SER A 363 0.37 -12.37 4.31
CA SER A 363 1.72 -12.69 3.81
C SER A 363 2.17 -14.09 4.20
N GLN A 364 1.86 -15.11 3.38
CA GLN A 364 2.33 -16.49 3.54
C GLN A 364 3.00 -17.04 2.26
N THR A 365 3.45 -18.30 2.26
CA THR A 365 4.46 -18.84 1.31
C THR A 365 3.92 -19.47 0.02
N ASP A 366 2.60 -19.52 -0.19
CA ASP A 366 2.04 -20.14 -1.40
C ASP A 366 2.20 -19.28 -2.64
N ARG A 367 2.70 -19.90 -3.73
CA ARG A 367 3.07 -19.20 -4.97
C ARG A 367 1.89 -18.53 -5.66
N ARG A 368 0.68 -19.10 -5.57
CA ARG A 368 -0.56 -18.57 -6.16
C ARG A 368 -1.69 -18.58 -5.15
N ARG A 369 -2.10 -17.40 -4.70
CA ARG A 369 -3.11 -17.23 -3.66
C ARG A 369 -3.80 -15.89 -3.78
N ILE A 370 -4.89 -15.74 -3.03
CA ILE A 370 -5.58 -14.49 -2.79
C ILE A 370 -5.50 -14.18 -1.30
N ALA A 371 -5.13 -12.95 -0.94
CA ALA A 371 -5.19 -12.47 0.43
C ALA A 371 -6.16 -11.28 0.53
N VAL A 372 -6.96 -11.24 1.59
CA VAL A 372 -7.84 -10.12 1.89
C VAL A 372 -7.07 -9.08 2.69
N LEU A 373 -6.95 -7.87 2.16
CA LEU A 373 -6.44 -6.75 2.95
C LEU A 373 -7.57 -6.23 3.87
N PRO A 374 -7.32 -5.97 5.17
CA PRO A 374 -8.27 -5.30 6.06
C PRO A 374 -8.85 -4.06 5.37
N ASP A 375 -10.18 -3.95 5.33
CA ASP A 375 -10.93 -2.84 4.69
C ASP A 375 -10.49 -2.47 3.27
N GLY A 376 -9.79 -3.40 2.61
CA GLY A 376 -9.11 -3.16 1.36
C GLY A 376 -9.46 -4.18 0.28
N PRO A 377 -8.67 -4.23 -0.80
CA PRO A 377 -8.89 -5.13 -1.93
C PRO A 377 -8.53 -6.58 -1.63
N TYR A 378 -8.77 -7.43 -2.62
CA TYR A 378 -8.12 -8.74 -2.71
C TYR A 378 -6.76 -8.59 -3.38
N LEU A 379 -5.67 -8.94 -2.70
CA LEU A 379 -4.35 -9.06 -3.29
C LEU A 379 -4.16 -10.46 -3.87
N VAL A 380 -3.91 -10.54 -5.16
CA VAL A 380 -3.70 -11.79 -5.88
C VAL A 380 -2.23 -11.95 -6.23
N TYR A 381 -1.63 -13.06 -5.82
CA TYR A 381 -0.21 -13.36 -5.99
C TYR A 381 0.03 -14.46 -7.03
N GLY A 382 1.18 -14.43 -7.68
CA GLY A 382 1.65 -15.49 -8.59
C GLY A 382 0.99 -15.49 -9.97
N LYS A 383 0.52 -14.32 -10.39
CA LYS A 383 -0.06 -14.09 -11.72
C LYS A 383 -1.17 -15.08 -12.07
N VAL A 384 -2.09 -15.31 -11.11
CA VAL A 384 -3.27 -16.16 -11.35
C VAL A 384 -4.03 -15.60 -12.57
N PRO A 385 -4.41 -16.43 -13.57
CA PRO A 385 -5.08 -15.93 -14.76
C PRO A 385 -6.42 -15.24 -14.45
N LEU A 386 -6.58 -14.00 -14.91
CA LEU A 386 -7.82 -13.22 -14.79
C LEU A 386 -8.56 -13.15 -16.13
N ARG A 387 -9.88 -13.37 -16.12
CA ARG A 387 -10.74 -13.33 -17.32
C ARG A 387 -12.15 -12.91 -17.00
N ARG A 388 -12.93 -12.50 -18.00
CA ARG A 388 -14.38 -12.28 -17.87
C ARG A 388 -15.17 -13.55 -18.20
N LYS A 389 -16.30 -13.74 -17.53
CA LYS A 389 -17.29 -14.77 -17.88
C LYS A 389 -18.70 -14.19 -17.81
N THR A 390 -19.46 -14.34 -18.89
CA THR A 390 -20.84 -13.86 -18.99
C THR A 390 -21.81 -15.03 -18.94
N LYS A 391 -22.89 -14.90 -18.16
CA LYS A 391 -23.93 -15.93 -18.09
C LYS A 391 -24.75 -15.93 -19.39
N ILE A 392 -24.88 -17.10 -20.00
CA ILE A 392 -25.75 -17.31 -21.15
C ILE A 392 -27.11 -17.80 -20.65
N VAL A 393 -28.16 -17.14 -21.11
CA VAL A 393 -29.55 -17.48 -20.78
C VAL A 393 -30.35 -17.88 -22.02
N GLY A 394 -31.38 -18.69 -21.83
CA GLY A 394 -32.31 -19.07 -22.90
C GLY A 394 -33.12 -17.89 -23.44
N PRO A 395 -33.46 -17.85 -24.74
CA PRO A 395 -34.09 -16.69 -25.38
C PRO A 395 -35.54 -16.45 -24.93
N GLU A 396 -36.27 -17.49 -24.53
CA GLU A 396 -37.71 -17.38 -24.18
C GLU A 396 -37.92 -17.20 -22.67
N ASN A 397 -37.26 -18.02 -21.85
CA ASN A 397 -37.54 -18.13 -20.41
C ASN A 397 -36.41 -17.55 -19.52
N LYS A 398 -35.36 -16.97 -20.12
CA LYS A 398 -34.15 -16.47 -19.42
C LYS A 398 -33.47 -17.50 -18.49
N ASP A 399 -33.65 -18.79 -18.75
CA ASP A 399 -33.02 -19.84 -17.95
C ASP A 399 -31.50 -19.84 -18.09
N ALA A 400 -30.79 -20.03 -16.98
CA ALA A 400 -29.32 -20.13 -16.98
C ALA A 400 -28.86 -21.41 -17.70
N LEU A 401 -28.10 -21.25 -18.79
CA LEU A 401 -27.62 -22.36 -19.63
C LEU A 401 -26.15 -22.69 -19.38
N THR A 402 -25.26 -21.71 -19.49
CA THR A 402 -23.82 -21.90 -19.26
C THR A 402 -23.10 -20.58 -18.97
N TRP A 403 -21.81 -20.65 -18.67
CA TRP A 403 -20.90 -19.50 -18.60
C TRP A 403 -20.07 -19.41 -19.90
N LYS A 404 -20.19 -18.30 -20.62
CA LYS A 404 -19.33 -18.02 -21.77
C LYS A 404 -18.04 -17.36 -21.29
N THR A 405 -16.91 -17.98 -21.58
CA THR A 405 -15.59 -17.37 -21.38
C THR A 405 -15.40 -16.22 -22.36
N GLY A 406 -15.12 -15.03 -21.81
CA GLY A 406 -14.86 -13.82 -22.55
C GLY A 406 -13.37 -13.46 -22.56
N GLU A 407 -13.11 -12.17 -22.57
CA GLU A 407 -11.78 -11.57 -22.62
C GLU A 407 -10.89 -11.99 -21.44
N ARG A 408 -9.59 -12.19 -21.73
CA ARG A 408 -8.54 -12.30 -20.72
C ARG A 408 -8.09 -10.89 -20.33
N LEU A 409 -7.99 -10.64 -19.04
CA LEU A 409 -7.51 -9.36 -18.52
C LEU A 409 -6.01 -9.49 -18.23
N GLU A 410 -5.22 -8.55 -18.71
CA GLU A 410 -3.77 -8.49 -18.45
C GLU A 410 -3.51 -8.13 -16.98
N THR A 411 -2.56 -8.84 -16.37
CA THR A 411 -2.22 -8.69 -14.95
C THR A 411 -0.72 -8.64 -14.72
N GLU A 412 -0.34 -7.91 -13.68
CA GLU A 412 1.00 -7.88 -13.10
C GLU A 412 1.26 -9.17 -12.30
N GLU A 413 2.46 -9.32 -11.73
CA GLU A 413 2.82 -10.50 -10.93
C GLU A 413 1.95 -10.61 -9.67
N THR A 414 1.79 -9.47 -8.99
CA THR A 414 0.83 -9.25 -7.93
C THR A 414 -0.17 -8.19 -8.40
N TYR A 415 -1.47 -8.40 -8.19
CA TYR A 415 -2.47 -7.42 -8.59
C TYR A 415 -3.63 -7.35 -7.60
N ALA A 416 -4.26 -6.18 -7.49
CA ALA A 416 -5.36 -5.94 -6.57
C ALA A 416 -6.73 -5.94 -7.28
N LEU A 417 -7.68 -6.71 -6.77
CA LEU A 417 -9.08 -6.71 -7.23
C LEU A 417 -9.98 -5.95 -6.25
N CYS A 418 -10.87 -5.12 -6.78
CA CYS A 418 -11.79 -4.30 -5.99
C CYS A 418 -12.75 -5.20 -5.18
N ARG A 419 -12.80 -4.95 -3.88
CA ARG A 419 -13.75 -5.58 -2.94
C ARG A 419 -14.91 -4.66 -2.56
N CYS A 420 -14.65 -3.34 -2.49
CA CYS A 420 -15.61 -2.33 -2.04
C CYS A 420 -16.72 -1.99 -3.07
N GLY A 421 -16.58 -2.40 -4.32
CA GLY A 421 -17.54 -2.08 -5.38
C GLY A 421 -17.52 -0.62 -5.86
N ARG A 422 -16.57 0.22 -5.42
CA ARG A 422 -16.50 1.65 -5.77
C ARG A 422 -15.39 2.06 -6.71
N SER A 423 -14.40 1.19 -6.97
CA SER A 423 -13.27 1.51 -7.86
C SER A 423 -13.69 2.00 -9.25
N ALA A 424 -13.07 3.03 -9.80
CA ALA A 424 -13.27 3.44 -11.19
C ALA A 424 -12.60 2.48 -12.19
N SER A 425 -11.63 1.68 -11.73
CA SER A 425 -10.84 0.75 -12.56
C SER A 425 -11.29 -0.72 -12.50
N LYS A 426 -12.54 -0.98 -12.05
CA LYS A 426 -13.08 -2.34 -11.89
C LYS A 426 -12.78 -3.23 -13.11
N PRO A 427 -12.38 -4.49 -12.88
CA PRO A 427 -12.41 -5.22 -11.61
C PRO A 427 -11.21 -4.94 -10.68
N PHE A 428 -10.25 -4.13 -11.12
CA PHE A 428 -9.07 -3.79 -10.33
C PHE A 428 -9.39 -2.79 -9.22
N CYS A 429 -8.53 -2.73 -8.21
CA CYS A 429 -8.57 -1.70 -7.19
C CYS A 429 -7.70 -0.51 -7.59
N ASP A 430 -8.19 0.70 -7.30
CA ASP A 430 -7.52 1.99 -7.51
C ASP A 430 -7.41 2.80 -6.21
N GLY A 431 -7.50 2.14 -5.05
CA GLY A 431 -7.41 2.80 -3.74
C GLY A 431 -8.69 3.46 -3.24
N THR A 432 -9.76 3.57 -4.05
CA THR A 432 -11.02 4.26 -3.64
C THR A 432 -11.62 3.72 -2.33
N HIS A 433 -11.34 2.48 -1.94
CA HIS A 433 -11.86 1.88 -0.71
C HIS A 433 -11.50 2.67 0.56
N ALA A 434 -10.29 3.24 0.64
CA ALA A 434 -9.87 4.03 1.79
C ALA A 434 -10.64 5.35 1.87
N VAL A 435 -10.76 6.06 0.75
CA VAL A 435 -11.46 7.36 0.66
C VAL A 435 -12.95 7.25 1.00
N VAL A 436 -13.58 6.11 0.70
CA VAL A 436 -15.02 5.90 0.97
C VAL A 436 -15.28 5.21 2.31
N GLY A 437 -14.25 4.95 3.12
CA GLY A 437 -14.37 4.25 4.41
C GLY A 437 -15.03 2.87 4.26
N PHE A 438 -14.52 2.04 3.34
CA PHE A 438 -15.12 0.74 3.08
C PHE A 438 -15.02 -0.20 4.30
N ASP A 439 -16.16 -0.55 4.90
CA ASP A 439 -16.25 -1.62 5.90
C ASP A 439 -16.13 -3.01 5.22
N GLY A 440 -14.93 -3.56 5.35
CA GLY A 440 -14.53 -4.86 4.87
C GLY A 440 -14.70 -6.00 5.87
N ALA A 441 -15.41 -5.81 6.99
CA ALA A 441 -15.56 -6.81 8.04
C ALA A 441 -15.97 -8.17 7.46
N GLU A 442 -15.20 -9.20 7.82
CA GLU A 442 -15.35 -10.56 7.32
C GLU A 442 -16.30 -11.35 8.24
N ASN A 443 -17.42 -11.79 7.67
CA ASN A 443 -18.46 -12.59 8.33
C ASN A 443 -18.64 -13.95 7.65
N ALA A 444 -17.67 -14.37 6.85
CA ALA A 444 -17.74 -15.60 6.08
C ALA A 444 -17.86 -16.82 7.00
N ILE A 445 -18.73 -17.74 6.61
CA ILE A 445 -18.83 -19.03 7.28
C ILE A 445 -17.54 -19.83 7.06
N THR A 446 -16.90 -20.23 8.16
CA THR A 446 -15.64 -21.00 8.15
C THR A 446 -15.83 -22.47 8.51
N THR A 447 -17.05 -22.90 8.88
CA THR A 447 -17.34 -24.31 9.13
C THR A 447 -17.17 -25.10 7.83
N PRO A 448 -16.45 -26.25 7.83
CA PRO A 448 -16.20 -27.01 6.61
C PRO A 448 -17.47 -27.43 5.87
N TYR A 449 -17.42 -27.47 4.54
CA TYR A 449 -18.58 -27.82 3.70
C TYR A 449 -19.23 -29.14 4.09
N ARG A 450 -18.41 -30.15 4.36
CA ARG A 450 -18.87 -31.50 4.71
C ARG A 450 -19.73 -31.51 5.97
N GLU A 451 -19.56 -30.55 6.86
CA GLU A 451 -20.33 -30.43 8.10
C GLU A 451 -21.64 -29.66 7.89
N LEU A 452 -21.66 -28.70 6.97
CA LEU A 452 -22.86 -27.91 6.63
C LEU A 452 -23.75 -28.54 5.56
N GLN A 453 -23.24 -29.53 4.83
CA GLN A 453 -23.95 -30.05 3.66
C GLN A 453 -25.27 -30.74 4.03
N HIS A 454 -26.31 -30.36 3.30
CA HIS A 454 -27.54 -31.12 3.22
C HIS A 454 -27.43 -32.13 2.09
N VAL A 455 -27.61 -33.41 2.43
CA VAL A 455 -27.53 -34.51 1.48
C VAL A 455 -28.92 -34.86 0.96
N HIS A 456 -29.06 -34.91 -0.36
CA HIS A 456 -30.29 -35.28 -1.05
C HIS A 456 -30.01 -36.44 -2.00
N ASP A 457 -30.54 -37.61 -1.68
CA ASP A 457 -30.23 -38.84 -2.42
C ASP A 457 -31.19 -39.09 -3.58
N GLY A 458 -30.64 -39.63 -4.66
CA GLY A 458 -31.35 -40.22 -5.78
C GLY A 458 -30.77 -41.58 -6.15
N THR A 459 -31.32 -42.22 -7.18
CA THR A 459 -30.79 -43.47 -7.71
C THR A 459 -29.49 -43.21 -8.46
N GLY A 460 -28.35 -43.67 -7.95
CA GLY A 460 -27.05 -43.52 -8.60
C GLY A 460 -26.46 -42.10 -8.60
N ILE A 461 -26.95 -41.24 -7.71
CA ILE A 461 -26.41 -39.91 -7.44
C ILE A 461 -26.82 -39.47 -6.02
N SER A 462 -25.93 -38.77 -5.32
CA SER A 462 -26.22 -38.14 -4.02
C SER A 462 -25.78 -36.70 -4.08
N LEU A 463 -26.73 -35.76 -4.00
CA LEU A 463 -26.44 -34.33 -4.07
C LEU A 463 -26.08 -33.80 -2.69
N GLN A 464 -25.10 -32.91 -2.65
CA GLN A 464 -24.64 -32.23 -1.46
C GLN A 464 -24.86 -30.72 -1.67
N ARG A 465 -25.50 -30.07 -0.70
CA ARG A 465 -25.84 -28.65 -0.79
C ARG A 465 -25.50 -27.89 0.49
N VAL A 466 -24.74 -26.80 0.36
CA VAL A 466 -24.59 -25.77 1.40
C VAL A 466 -25.22 -24.49 0.87
N GLY A 467 -26.34 -24.08 1.46
CA GLY A 467 -27.17 -23.00 0.93
C GLY A 467 -26.51 -21.62 1.09
N GLU A 468 -25.70 -21.47 2.12
CA GLU A 468 -25.03 -20.25 2.54
C GLU A 468 -23.91 -19.82 1.59
N LEU A 469 -23.44 -20.74 0.75
CA LEU A 469 -22.50 -20.45 -0.34
C LEU A 469 -23.22 -20.00 -1.63
N CYS A 470 -24.55 -19.99 -1.68
CA CYS A 470 -25.29 -19.75 -2.92
C CYS A 470 -25.21 -18.28 -3.36
N VAL A 471 -24.74 -18.03 -4.59
CA VAL A 471 -24.78 -16.69 -5.23
C VAL A 471 -26.02 -16.44 -6.09
N HIS A 472 -27.00 -17.35 -6.02
CA HIS A 472 -28.26 -17.25 -6.76
C HIS A 472 -28.11 -17.18 -8.29
N ALA A 473 -27.08 -17.84 -8.85
CA ALA A 473 -26.85 -17.91 -10.31
C ALA A 473 -27.93 -18.69 -11.10
N ALA A 474 -28.84 -19.38 -10.39
CA ALA A 474 -30.05 -20.04 -10.90
C ALA A 474 -29.89 -21.29 -11.79
N PHE A 475 -28.68 -21.83 -11.99
CA PHE A 475 -28.46 -23.09 -12.74
C PHE A 475 -29.22 -24.30 -12.17
N CYS A 476 -29.44 -24.35 -10.85
CA CYS A 476 -30.13 -25.46 -10.17
C CYS A 476 -31.66 -25.42 -10.32
N ILE A 477 -32.24 -24.31 -10.76
CA ILE A 477 -33.68 -24.16 -10.97
C ILE A 477 -34.02 -24.61 -12.39
N GLY A 478 -33.31 -24.08 -13.40
CA GLY A 478 -33.35 -24.50 -14.81
C GLY A 478 -34.72 -24.46 -15.52
N HIS A 479 -34.70 -24.80 -16.81
CA HIS A 479 -35.81 -24.62 -17.77
C HIS A 479 -37.01 -25.58 -17.60
N THR A 480 -36.78 -26.79 -17.09
CA THR A 480 -37.83 -27.84 -17.05
C THR A 480 -38.48 -27.95 -15.67
N ARG A 481 -37.65 -28.09 -14.64
CA ARG A 481 -38.02 -28.13 -13.23
C ARG A 481 -36.75 -28.05 -12.37
N PRO A 482 -36.86 -27.60 -11.10
CA PRO A 482 -35.72 -27.54 -10.17
C PRO A 482 -35.09 -28.91 -9.93
N ILE A 483 -33.77 -28.95 -9.68
CA ILE A 483 -33.05 -30.20 -9.34
C ILE A 483 -33.76 -30.96 -8.21
N ALA A 484 -34.28 -30.27 -7.20
CA ALA A 484 -35.02 -30.87 -6.10
C ALA A 484 -36.26 -31.68 -6.55
N LYS A 485 -36.85 -31.35 -7.70
CA LYS A 485 -37.98 -32.07 -8.32
C LYS A 485 -37.55 -33.12 -9.35
N MET A 486 -36.26 -33.17 -9.69
CA MET A 486 -35.68 -34.15 -10.62
C MET A 486 -35.14 -35.39 -9.90
N LEU A 487 -34.83 -35.26 -8.61
CA LEU A 487 -34.23 -36.33 -7.80
C LEU A 487 -35.00 -37.64 -7.82
N ASP A 488 -36.33 -37.57 -7.79
CA ASP A 488 -37.20 -38.76 -7.82
C ASP A 488 -37.08 -39.58 -9.12
N ASP A 489 -36.59 -38.96 -10.20
CA ASP A 489 -36.51 -39.57 -11.53
C ASP A 489 -35.07 -39.94 -11.94
N THR A 490 -34.13 -39.92 -11.00
CA THR A 490 -32.70 -40.21 -11.24
C THR A 490 -32.39 -41.67 -11.59
N ALA A 491 -33.40 -42.54 -11.62
CA ALA A 491 -33.25 -43.85 -12.25
C ALA A 491 -32.92 -43.70 -13.75
N ASP A 492 -33.45 -42.66 -14.39
CA ASP A 492 -33.15 -42.28 -15.77
C ASP A 492 -31.74 -41.64 -15.88
N PRO A 493 -30.81 -42.22 -16.67
CA PRO A 493 -29.48 -41.66 -16.87
C PRO A 493 -29.46 -40.26 -17.49
N ASP A 494 -30.46 -39.89 -18.30
CA ASP A 494 -30.53 -38.56 -18.92
C ASP A 494 -30.87 -37.49 -17.87
N VAL A 495 -31.76 -37.83 -16.93
CA VAL A 495 -32.09 -36.97 -15.78
C VAL A 495 -30.85 -36.78 -14.91
N ARG A 496 -30.10 -37.84 -14.60
CA ARG A 496 -28.84 -37.72 -13.85
C ARG A 496 -27.81 -36.84 -14.55
N SER A 497 -27.60 -37.06 -15.85
CA SER A 497 -26.63 -36.30 -16.64
C SER A 497 -27.01 -34.82 -16.68
N ASN A 498 -28.32 -34.51 -16.77
CA ASN A 498 -28.81 -33.14 -16.69
C ASN A 498 -28.54 -32.49 -15.32
N ILE A 499 -28.79 -33.22 -14.21
CA ILE A 499 -28.49 -32.73 -12.86
C ILE A 499 -26.99 -32.47 -12.71
N MET A 500 -26.13 -33.43 -13.07
CA MET A 500 -24.67 -33.30 -12.97
C MET A 500 -24.19 -32.06 -13.74
N GLY A 501 -24.64 -31.89 -14.99
CA GLY A 501 -24.31 -30.71 -15.80
C GLY A 501 -24.76 -29.40 -15.15
N ARG A 502 -25.95 -29.33 -14.55
CA ARG A 502 -26.41 -28.12 -13.83
C ARG A 502 -25.60 -27.84 -12.57
N VAL A 503 -25.22 -28.89 -11.83
CA VAL A 503 -24.38 -28.77 -10.64
C VAL A 503 -22.99 -28.25 -11.00
N ASP A 504 -22.40 -28.73 -12.11
CA ASP A 504 -21.07 -28.28 -12.58
C ASP A 504 -21.04 -26.80 -12.99
N HIS A 505 -22.17 -26.23 -13.39
CA HIS A 505 -22.27 -24.79 -13.68
C HIS A 505 -22.46 -23.90 -12.45
N CYS A 506 -22.66 -24.47 -11.24
CA CYS A 506 -22.80 -23.72 -10.00
C CYS A 506 -21.46 -23.05 -9.62
N PRO A 507 -21.30 -21.72 -9.77
CA PRO A 507 -19.98 -21.10 -9.63
C PRO A 507 -19.42 -21.18 -8.20
N SER A 508 -20.28 -21.05 -7.19
CA SER A 508 -19.86 -21.04 -5.80
C SER A 508 -19.58 -22.43 -5.22
N GLY A 509 -19.90 -23.51 -5.95
CA GLY A 509 -19.85 -24.86 -5.40
C GLY A 509 -20.87 -25.11 -4.28
N SER A 510 -21.90 -24.26 -4.16
CA SER A 510 -23.02 -24.48 -3.22
C SER A 510 -23.65 -25.86 -3.42
N TYR A 511 -23.75 -26.31 -4.67
CA TYR A 511 -24.08 -27.68 -5.03
C TYR A 511 -22.84 -28.45 -5.50
N THR A 512 -22.73 -29.68 -5.02
CA THR A 512 -21.82 -30.74 -5.50
C THR A 512 -22.56 -32.08 -5.50
N TYR A 513 -21.94 -33.15 -6.00
CA TYR A 513 -22.56 -34.48 -6.01
C TYR A 513 -21.55 -35.59 -5.77
N ALA A 514 -22.02 -36.76 -5.35
CA ALA A 514 -21.30 -38.03 -5.34
C ALA A 514 -22.11 -39.08 -6.11
N LEU A 515 -21.49 -40.19 -6.51
CA LEU A 515 -22.19 -41.29 -7.21
C LEU A 515 -23.04 -42.15 -6.25
N GLU A 516 -22.75 -42.08 -4.96
CA GLU A 516 -23.48 -42.75 -3.90
C GLU A 516 -23.39 -41.95 -2.59
N ARG A 517 -24.32 -42.20 -1.66
CA ARG A 517 -24.35 -41.51 -0.36
C ARG A 517 -23.05 -41.78 0.40
N GLY A 518 -22.38 -40.70 0.82
CA GLY A 518 -21.12 -40.78 1.56
C GLY A 518 -19.90 -41.14 0.70
N GLY A 519 -20.09 -41.29 -0.62
CA GLY A 519 -19.00 -41.44 -1.58
C GLY A 519 -18.18 -40.16 -1.74
N GLN A 520 -17.10 -40.25 -2.52
CA GLN A 520 -16.25 -39.12 -2.83
C GLN A 520 -17.03 -38.05 -3.63
N THR A 521 -16.94 -36.80 -3.20
CA THR A 521 -17.49 -35.66 -3.94
C THR A 521 -16.81 -35.57 -5.31
N VAL A 522 -17.63 -35.51 -6.35
CA VAL A 522 -17.25 -35.32 -7.74
C VAL A 522 -17.48 -33.87 -8.11
N GLU A 523 -16.45 -33.25 -8.66
CA GLU A 523 -16.53 -31.91 -9.25
C GLU A 523 -15.82 -31.91 -10.60
N VAL A 524 -16.27 -31.04 -11.49
CA VAL A 524 -15.58 -30.75 -12.76
C VAL A 524 -14.14 -30.27 -12.52
N ASP A 525 -13.21 -30.75 -13.33
CA ASP A 525 -11.82 -30.27 -13.32
C ASP A 525 -11.77 -28.83 -13.83
N LEU A 526 -11.26 -27.91 -13.01
CA LEU A 526 -11.17 -26.49 -13.31
C LEU A 526 -9.72 -26.01 -13.16
N PRO A 527 -9.21 -25.21 -14.10
CA PRO A 527 -7.88 -24.64 -13.97
C PRO A 527 -7.84 -23.57 -12.87
N GLU A 528 -6.67 -23.37 -12.29
CA GLU A 528 -6.38 -22.20 -11.46
C GLU A 528 -6.66 -20.91 -12.22
N ALA A 529 -7.64 -20.14 -11.78
CA ALA A 529 -8.00 -18.86 -12.38
C ALA A 529 -8.97 -18.08 -11.51
N ILE A 530 -9.09 -16.78 -11.82
CA ILE A 530 -10.16 -15.91 -11.34
C ILE A 530 -10.98 -15.47 -12.55
N SER A 531 -12.30 -15.65 -12.49
CA SER A 531 -13.22 -15.16 -13.51
C SER A 531 -14.13 -14.07 -12.94
N VAL A 532 -14.10 -12.88 -13.52
CA VAL A 532 -15.04 -11.80 -13.21
C VAL A 532 -16.38 -12.15 -13.83
N LEU A 533 -17.39 -12.41 -12.98
CA LEU A 533 -18.70 -12.82 -13.45
C LEU A 533 -19.55 -11.60 -13.82
N GLU A 534 -20.23 -11.75 -14.96
CA GLU A 534 -21.31 -10.90 -15.42
C GLU A 534 -22.54 -11.77 -15.70
N GLU A 535 -23.68 -11.35 -15.19
CA GLU A 535 -24.96 -12.03 -15.35
C GLU A 535 -25.79 -11.36 -16.44
N GLU A 536 -27.03 -11.81 -16.61
CA GLU A 536 -27.98 -11.28 -17.58
C GLU A 536 -28.12 -9.76 -17.48
N ASP A 537 -28.41 -9.14 -18.64
CA ASP A 537 -28.66 -7.72 -18.75
C ASP A 537 -27.50 -6.84 -18.26
N GLY A 538 -26.26 -7.35 -18.22
CA GLY A 538 -25.01 -6.66 -17.86
C GLY A 538 -24.76 -6.52 -16.35
N LEU A 539 -25.45 -7.33 -15.53
CA LEU A 539 -25.35 -7.26 -14.08
C LEU A 539 -23.99 -7.77 -13.60
N ALA A 540 -23.22 -6.95 -12.90
CA ALA A 540 -21.94 -7.34 -12.34
C ALA A 540 -22.17 -8.31 -11.15
N SER A 541 -21.44 -9.43 -11.12
CA SER A 541 -21.60 -10.50 -10.13
C SER A 541 -20.31 -10.75 -9.33
N ALA A 542 -20.07 -11.95 -8.83
CA ALA A 542 -18.92 -12.29 -7.98
C ALA A 542 -17.59 -12.41 -8.75
N LEU A 543 -16.47 -12.53 -8.01
CA LEU A 543 -15.23 -13.11 -8.52
C LEU A 543 -15.30 -14.63 -8.35
N TRP A 544 -15.24 -15.38 -9.45
CA TRP A 544 -15.25 -16.85 -9.43
C TRP A 544 -13.82 -17.39 -9.41
N VAL A 545 -13.42 -17.90 -8.25
CA VAL A 545 -12.10 -18.49 -8.01
C VAL A 545 -12.18 -19.99 -8.25
N THR A 546 -11.29 -20.53 -9.08
CA THR A 546 -11.32 -21.94 -9.50
C THR A 546 -9.96 -22.62 -9.39
N GLY A 547 -9.95 -23.96 -9.36
CA GLY A 547 -8.74 -24.78 -9.42
C GLY A 547 -7.96 -24.85 -8.11
N GLY A 548 -8.62 -24.67 -6.96
CA GLY A 548 -7.96 -24.79 -5.66
C GLY A 548 -7.06 -23.61 -5.28
N VAL A 549 -7.21 -22.45 -5.95
CA VAL A 549 -6.52 -21.22 -5.54
C VAL A 549 -6.95 -20.86 -4.12
N GLN A 550 -5.97 -20.77 -3.21
CA GLN A 550 -6.22 -20.51 -1.81
C GLN A 550 -6.65 -19.06 -1.58
N VAL A 551 -7.52 -18.87 -0.58
CA VAL A 551 -7.98 -17.56 -0.14
C VAL A 551 -7.70 -17.41 1.36
N HIS A 552 -6.90 -16.43 1.72
CA HIS A 552 -6.55 -16.08 3.09
C HIS A 552 -7.34 -14.86 3.53
N ARG A 553 -7.97 -14.96 4.69
CA ARG A 553 -8.72 -13.88 5.34
C ARG A 553 -7.80 -12.78 5.84
N SER A 554 -8.35 -11.63 6.23
CA SER A 554 -7.55 -10.52 6.75
C SER A 554 -6.88 -10.84 8.09
N ASP A 555 -7.39 -11.85 8.81
CA ASP A 555 -6.84 -12.37 10.08
C ASP A 555 -5.81 -13.50 9.93
N GLY A 556 -5.45 -13.91 8.71
CA GLY A 556 -4.40 -14.93 8.50
C GLY A 556 -4.88 -16.33 8.33
N LYS A 557 -6.16 -16.57 8.61
CA LYS A 557 -6.70 -17.90 8.54
C LYS A 557 -7.13 -18.19 7.10
N PRO A 558 -6.83 -19.40 6.58
CA PRO A 558 -7.32 -19.79 5.28
C PRO A 558 -8.83 -20.01 5.33
N LEU A 559 -9.52 -19.67 4.25
CA LEU A 559 -10.82 -20.27 3.95
C LEU A 559 -10.60 -21.73 3.52
N GLU A 560 -11.63 -22.57 3.68
CA GLU A 560 -11.61 -23.93 3.14
C GLU A 560 -11.22 -23.88 1.64
N THR A 561 -10.12 -24.52 1.27
CA THR A 561 -9.68 -24.58 -0.13
C THR A 561 -10.60 -25.51 -0.90
N ARG A 562 -11.19 -25.00 -1.99
CA ARG A 562 -12.20 -25.71 -2.78
C ARG A 562 -11.84 -25.65 -4.26
N ASN A 563 -12.36 -26.59 -5.04
CA ASN A 563 -12.25 -26.56 -6.50
C ASN A 563 -12.85 -25.27 -7.11
N ARG A 564 -13.90 -24.73 -6.48
CA ARG A 564 -14.50 -23.45 -6.85
C ARG A 564 -15.17 -22.74 -5.66
N MET A 565 -15.08 -21.41 -5.66
CA MET A 565 -15.80 -20.52 -4.74
C MET A 565 -16.02 -19.14 -5.36
N THR A 566 -16.84 -18.31 -4.71
CA THR A 566 -17.17 -16.96 -5.19
C THR A 566 -16.91 -15.91 -4.13
N LEU A 567 -16.09 -14.91 -4.47
CA LEU A 567 -15.77 -13.77 -3.60
C LEU A 567 -16.64 -12.54 -3.95
N CYS A 568 -17.04 -11.79 -2.92
CA CYS A 568 -17.83 -10.57 -3.07
C CYS A 568 -16.98 -9.43 -3.62
N ARG A 569 -17.46 -8.75 -4.67
CA ARG A 569 -16.80 -7.54 -5.20
C ARG A 569 -17.70 -6.31 -5.27
N CYS A 570 -18.91 -6.41 -4.70
CA CYS A 570 -19.85 -5.30 -4.63
C CYS A 570 -19.79 -4.56 -3.28
N GLY A 571 -19.02 -5.04 -2.30
CA GLY A 571 -18.92 -4.49 -0.95
C GLY A 571 -20.05 -4.86 0.01
N HIS A 572 -21.21 -5.30 -0.50
CA HIS A 572 -22.44 -5.42 0.30
C HIS A 572 -22.82 -6.83 0.78
N SER A 573 -21.95 -7.84 0.61
CA SER A 573 -22.28 -9.19 1.10
C SER A 573 -22.25 -9.24 2.64
N ALA A 574 -23.26 -9.87 3.22
CA ALA A 574 -23.29 -10.23 4.63
C ALA A 574 -22.37 -11.42 4.96
N ASN A 575 -21.89 -12.15 3.94
CA ASN A 575 -21.00 -13.30 4.06
C ASN A 575 -19.56 -13.00 3.59
N LYS A 576 -19.14 -11.72 3.62
CA LYS A 576 -17.80 -11.27 3.20
C LYS A 576 -16.68 -12.12 3.84
N PRO A 577 -15.62 -12.50 3.11
CA PRO A 577 -15.32 -12.14 1.72
C PRO A 577 -16.07 -12.98 0.67
N LEU A 578 -16.89 -13.96 1.05
CA LEU A 578 -17.69 -14.74 0.11
C LEU A 578 -18.86 -13.91 -0.43
N CYS A 579 -19.34 -14.25 -1.62
CA CYS A 579 -20.54 -13.66 -2.20
C CYS A 579 -21.79 -14.45 -1.79
N ASP A 580 -22.83 -13.75 -1.37
CA ASP A 580 -24.16 -14.29 -1.04
C ASP A 580 -25.25 -13.93 -2.07
N GLY A 581 -24.86 -13.33 -3.21
CA GLY A 581 -25.78 -12.90 -4.25
C GLY A 581 -26.42 -11.51 -4.04
N THR A 582 -26.08 -10.77 -2.98
CA THR A 582 -26.60 -9.41 -2.71
C THR A 582 -26.42 -8.45 -3.88
N HIS A 583 -25.41 -8.66 -4.73
CA HIS A 583 -25.15 -7.88 -5.95
C HIS A 583 -26.39 -7.80 -6.88
N ARG A 584 -27.25 -8.84 -6.90
CA ARG A 584 -28.50 -8.85 -7.66
C ARG A 584 -29.51 -7.84 -7.11
N SER A 585 -29.72 -7.88 -5.80
CA SER A 585 -30.71 -7.04 -5.12
C SER A 585 -30.37 -5.55 -5.22
N ILE A 586 -29.08 -5.21 -5.19
CA ILE A 586 -28.61 -3.82 -5.31
C ILE A 586 -28.35 -3.39 -6.76
N GLY A 587 -28.54 -4.29 -7.73
CA GLY A 587 -28.31 -4.00 -9.15
C GLY A 587 -26.87 -3.60 -9.46
N PHE A 588 -25.87 -4.26 -8.87
CA PHE A 588 -24.46 -3.89 -9.00
C PHE A 588 -23.99 -3.86 -10.46
N ARG A 589 -23.28 -2.80 -10.86
CA ARG A 589 -22.73 -2.57 -12.20
C ARG A 589 -21.26 -2.13 -12.12
N GLU A 590 -20.51 -2.40 -13.18
CA GLU A 590 -19.13 -1.92 -13.31
C GLU A 590 -19.01 -0.54 -13.96
N GLU A 591 -20.01 -0.11 -14.73
CA GLU A 591 -20.00 1.21 -15.37
C GLU A 591 -19.97 2.32 -14.31
N PRO A 592 -19.24 3.43 -14.56
CA PRO A 592 -19.29 4.58 -13.69
C PRO A 592 -20.73 5.10 -13.69
N VAL A 593 -21.32 5.24 -12.50
CA VAL A 593 -22.58 5.96 -12.36
C VAL A 593 -22.30 7.37 -12.90
N GLY A 594 -22.97 7.73 -13.99
CA GLY A 594 -22.78 9.02 -14.64
C GLY A 594 -22.95 10.15 -13.64
N ASP A 595 -22.01 11.10 -13.70
CA ASP A 595 -22.03 12.47 -13.16
C ASP A 595 -23.21 12.73 -12.19
N PHE A 596 -23.07 12.31 -10.93
CA PHE A 596 -23.89 12.88 -9.88
C PHE A 596 -23.49 14.33 -9.78
N GLY A 597 -24.40 15.18 -10.26
CA GLY A 597 -24.18 16.58 -10.52
C GLY A 597 -23.31 17.26 -9.47
N ARG A 598 -22.33 18.01 -10.00
CA ARG A 598 -21.98 19.32 -9.47
C ARG A 598 -23.17 19.90 -8.74
N ALA A 599 -23.02 20.15 -7.44
CA ALA A 599 -23.89 21.04 -6.72
C ALA A 599 -23.85 22.38 -7.48
N THR A 600 -24.80 22.58 -8.39
CA THR A 600 -25.05 23.88 -8.97
C THR A 600 -25.66 24.71 -7.87
N ASP A 601 -24.93 25.73 -7.44
CA ASP A 601 -25.49 26.86 -6.71
C ASP A 601 -26.81 27.27 -7.37
N ALA A 602 -27.91 26.95 -6.72
CA ALA A 602 -29.20 27.50 -7.07
C ALA A 602 -29.21 28.95 -6.56
N PRO A 603 -29.44 29.97 -7.42
CA PRO A 603 -29.57 31.33 -6.95
C PRO A 603 -30.85 31.44 -6.12
N ALA A 604 -30.72 31.99 -4.92
CA ALA A 604 -31.82 32.27 -4.02
C ALA A 604 -32.83 33.21 -4.71
N THR A 605 -33.95 32.66 -5.16
CA THR A 605 -35.12 33.45 -5.56
C THR A 605 -35.88 33.87 -4.31
N THR A 606 -35.78 35.15 -3.99
CA THR A 606 -36.68 35.85 -3.06
C THR A 606 -38.09 35.87 -3.64
N GLU A 607 -38.99 35.03 -3.13
CA GLU A 607 -40.42 35.19 -3.34
C GLU A 607 -41.02 36.01 -2.19
N GLY A 608 -41.50 37.19 -2.55
CA GLY A 608 -42.34 38.02 -1.69
C GLY A 608 -43.74 37.42 -1.54
N LYS A 609 -44.24 37.47 -0.31
CA LYS A 609 -45.66 37.30 0.00
C LYS A 609 -46.49 38.45 -0.59
N PRO A 610 -47.67 38.15 -1.15
CA PRO A 610 -48.83 38.99 -0.99
C PRO A 610 -49.96 38.25 -0.24
N GLU A 611 -50.54 38.99 0.72
CA GLU A 611 -51.76 38.76 1.52
C GLU A 611 -51.80 37.60 2.53
#